data_AF-A0A562JAK3-F1
#
_entry.id   AF-A0A562JAK3-F1
#
_cell.length_a   1.000
_cell.length_b   1.000
_cell.length_c   1.000
_cell.angle_alpha   90.00
_cell.angle_beta   90.00
_cell.angle_gamma   90.00
#
_symmetry.space_group_name_H-M   'P 1'
#
loop_
_entity.id
_entity.type
_entity.pdbx_description
1 polymer ?
#
loop_
_entity_poly.entity_id
_entity_poly.type
_entity_poly.pdbx_seq_one_letter_code
_entity_poly.pdbx_strand_id
1 'polypeptide(L)'
;MKERKDLWKPEEDQFLKETVLEYTSNGDSKASAFKKASSELGRSVSACQYRWNAVLKREGSSPAAEAESGGNTAKQSSNDFKTAPFSSLDQVIRFLKNFAKTQPDSELLKQNKLLNEEHTQLKLLNEQLKINLEDKRKAFEKEFLQYEEMTGILKEADHLLKQEGIEDKRAVH
;
A
#
# COMPACT_ATOMS: atom_id res chain seq x y z
N MET A 1 27.74 16.96 18.83
CA MET A 1 26.31 17.20 19.17
C MET A 1 25.50 17.08 17.89
N LYS A 2 24.50 16.20 17.82
CA LYS A 2 23.54 16.21 16.70
C LYS A 2 22.62 17.41 16.91
N GLU A 3 22.77 18.44 16.08
CA GLU A 3 21.90 19.62 16.09
C GLU A 3 20.45 19.19 15.83
N ARG A 4 19.52 19.67 16.67
CA ARG A 4 18.09 19.42 16.51
C ARG A 4 17.61 20.15 15.25
N LYS A 5 17.44 19.41 14.15
CA LYS A 5 16.73 19.86 12.93
C LYS A 5 15.21 19.89 13.13
N ASP A 6 14.76 20.29 14.31
CA ASP A 6 13.34 20.27 14.68
C ASP A 6 12.59 21.54 14.25
N LEU A 7 13.30 22.52 13.70
CA LEU A 7 12.70 23.75 13.19
C LEU A 7 12.24 23.54 11.74
N TRP A 8 10.92 23.46 11.57
CA TRP A 8 10.26 23.60 10.28
C TRP A 8 10.22 25.07 9.90
N LYS A 9 10.62 25.39 8.68
CA LYS A 9 10.49 26.72 8.10
C LYS A 9 9.10 26.89 7.50
N PRO A 10 8.57 28.13 7.45
CA PRO A 10 7.26 28.40 6.85
C PRO A 10 7.20 27.99 5.37
N GLU A 11 8.30 28.10 4.63
CA GLU A 11 8.42 27.66 3.23
C GLU A 11 8.21 26.14 3.09
N GLU A 12 8.74 25.36 4.03
CA GLU A 12 8.65 23.90 4.04
C GLU A 12 7.23 23.43 4.38
N ASP A 13 6.57 24.17 5.27
CA ASP A 13 5.17 23.97 5.64
C ASP A 13 4.22 24.31 4.47
N GLN A 14 4.48 25.42 3.77
CA GLN A 14 3.73 25.81 2.59
C GLN A 14 3.86 24.76 1.48
N PHE A 15 5.09 24.32 1.20
CA PHE A 15 5.35 23.29 0.20
C PHE A 15 4.66 21.95 0.53
N LEU A 16 4.72 21.52 1.80
CA LEU A 16 4.03 20.33 2.26
C LEU A 16 2.50 20.48 2.08
N LYS A 17 1.96 21.67 2.34
CA LYS A 17 0.53 21.94 2.21
C LYS A 17 0.05 21.90 0.77
N GLU A 18 0.77 22.58 -0.13
CA GLU A 18 0.46 22.59 -1.57
C GLU A 18 0.52 21.18 -2.15
N THR A 19 1.59 20.42 -1.86
CA THR A 19 1.77 19.05 -2.36
C THR A 19 0.65 18.13 -1.91
N VAL A 20 0.22 18.18 -0.63
CA VAL A 20 -0.84 17.29 -0.13
C VAL A 20 -2.21 17.67 -0.70
N LEU A 21 -2.49 18.97 -0.88
CA LEU A 21 -3.74 19.44 -1.48
C LEU A 21 -3.82 19.08 -2.96
N GLU A 22 -2.74 19.25 -3.72
CA GLU A 22 -2.66 18.89 -5.15
C GLU A 22 -2.96 17.41 -5.36
N TYR A 23 -2.27 16.53 -4.62
CA TYR A 23 -2.46 15.09 -4.73
C TYR A 23 -3.87 14.67 -4.31
N THR A 24 -4.41 15.25 -3.23
CA THR A 24 -5.76 14.91 -2.77
C THR A 24 -6.83 15.41 -3.75
N SER A 25 -6.62 16.57 -4.40
CA SER A 25 -7.51 17.12 -5.44
C SER A 25 -7.52 16.25 -6.69
N ASN A 26 -6.36 15.71 -7.07
CA ASN A 26 -6.22 14.86 -8.24
C ASN A 26 -6.68 13.41 -8.00
N GLY A 27 -7.15 13.08 -6.79
CA GLY A 27 -7.60 11.74 -6.40
C GLY A 27 -6.48 10.79 -5.98
N ASP A 28 -5.24 11.27 -5.91
CA ASP A 28 -4.09 10.50 -5.48
C ASP A 28 -4.03 10.33 -3.95
N SER A 29 -3.33 9.28 -3.52
CA SER A 29 -3.19 9.00 -2.09
C SER A 29 -2.29 10.03 -1.39
N LYS A 30 -2.67 10.44 -0.17
CA LYS A 30 -1.84 11.28 0.72
C LYS A 30 -0.48 10.64 1.02
N ALA A 31 -0.39 9.31 0.98
CA ALA A 31 0.87 8.59 1.15
C ALA A 31 1.85 8.87 0.00
N SER A 32 1.37 8.99 -1.24
CA SER A 32 2.16 9.42 -2.39
C SER A 32 2.63 10.87 -2.24
N ALA A 33 1.74 11.74 -1.74
CA ALA A 33 2.07 13.14 -1.47
C ALA A 33 3.18 13.28 -0.41
N PHE A 34 3.10 12.54 0.70
CA PHE A 34 4.14 12.56 1.75
C PHE A 34 5.47 11.99 1.28
N LYS A 35 5.47 11.01 0.37
CA LYS A 35 6.71 10.51 -0.25
C LYS A 35 7.38 11.59 -1.11
N LYS A 36 6.62 12.28 -1.97
CA LYS A 36 7.13 13.40 -2.78
C LYS A 36 7.66 14.53 -1.89
N ALA A 37 6.88 14.94 -0.89
CA ALA A 37 7.29 15.99 0.04
C ALA A 37 8.52 15.61 0.88
N SER A 38 8.65 14.35 1.27
CA SER A 38 9.83 13.83 1.98
C SER A 38 11.10 13.91 1.14
N SER A 39 11.02 13.55 -0.14
CA SER A 39 12.16 13.62 -1.06
C SER A 39 12.63 15.05 -1.28
N GLU A 40 11.70 15.99 -1.49
CA GLU A 40 12.02 17.39 -1.80
C GLU A 40 12.48 18.18 -0.55
N LEU A 41 11.87 17.94 0.61
CA LEU A 41 12.24 18.61 1.86
C LEU A 41 13.43 17.95 2.57
N GLY A 42 13.97 16.84 2.04
CA GLY A 42 15.06 16.08 2.66
C GLY A 42 14.74 15.58 4.08
N ARG A 43 13.45 15.37 4.40
CA ARG A 43 12.96 14.89 5.70
C ARG A 43 12.38 13.50 5.58
N SER A 44 12.19 12.80 6.70
CA SER A 44 11.52 11.50 6.68
C SER A 44 10.02 11.64 6.34
N VAL A 45 9.47 10.65 5.64
CA VAL A 45 8.02 10.58 5.34
C VAL A 45 7.17 10.70 6.61
N SER A 46 7.63 10.08 7.71
CA SER A 46 6.97 10.17 9.02
C SER A 46 6.97 11.59 9.61
N ALA A 47 8.03 12.38 9.38
CA ALA A 47 8.10 13.76 9.84
C ALA A 47 7.13 14.66 9.05
N CYS A 48 7.05 14.49 7.72
CA CYS A 48 6.09 15.19 6.87
C CYS A 48 4.64 14.85 7.26
N GLN A 49 4.35 13.56 7.48
CA GLN A 49 3.03 13.12 7.93
C GLN A 49 2.66 13.70 9.29
N TYR A 50 3.60 13.70 10.25
CA TYR A 50 3.40 14.28 11.56
C TYR A 50 3.13 15.79 11.46
N ARG A 51 3.94 16.53 10.70
CA ARG A 51 3.79 17.99 10.54
C ARG A 51 2.45 18.37 9.94
N TRP A 52 2.03 17.67 8.88
CA TRP A 52 0.73 17.86 8.25
C TRP A 52 -0.42 17.64 9.24
N ASN A 53 -0.38 16.55 10.01
CA ASN A 53 -1.44 16.21 10.95
C ASN A 53 -1.45 17.11 12.21
N ALA A 54 -0.28 17.55 12.67
CA ALA A 54 -0.14 18.31 13.91
C ALA A 54 -0.37 19.81 13.72
N VAL A 55 0.04 20.39 12.58
CA VAL A 55 0.05 21.85 12.39
C VAL A 55 -0.85 22.26 11.24
N LEU A 56 -0.59 21.75 10.03
CA LEU A 56 -1.20 22.28 8.81
C LEU A 56 -2.68 21.89 8.62
N LYS A 57 -3.11 20.73 9.11
CA LYS A 57 -4.53 20.32 9.06
C LYS A 57 -5.43 21.24 9.88
N ARG A 58 -4.92 21.85 10.96
CA ARG A 58 -5.69 22.75 11.83
C ARG A 58 -5.86 24.14 11.20
N GLU A 59 -4.89 24.62 10.43
CA GLU A 59 -4.95 25.94 9.78
C GLU A 59 -5.95 26.02 8.61
N GLY A 60 -6.33 24.89 7.99
CA GLY A 60 -7.36 24.86 6.94
C GLY A 60 -8.80 24.93 7.47
N SER A 61 -8.99 24.99 8.79
CA SER A 61 -10.25 24.92 9.50
C SER A 61 -10.31 26.06 10.53
N SER A 62 -10.67 27.28 10.11
CA SER A 62 -11.00 28.34 11.09
C SER A 62 -12.20 27.90 11.95
N PRO A 63 -12.26 28.24 13.25
CA PRO A 63 -12.52 29.63 13.66
C PRO A 63 -11.62 30.11 14.82
N ALA A 64 -11.64 31.42 15.05
CA ALA A 64 -10.95 32.10 16.13
C ALA A 64 -11.24 31.50 17.52
N ALA A 65 -10.25 31.68 18.40
CA ALA A 65 -10.26 31.53 19.86
C ALA A 65 -9.57 30.27 20.43
N GLU A 66 -8.55 30.58 21.25
CA GLU A 66 -8.00 29.79 22.35
C GLU A 66 -6.73 28.95 22.07
N ALA A 67 -5.60 29.66 22.22
CA ALA A 67 -4.43 29.21 22.97
C ALA A 67 -4.87 28.59 24.33
N GLU A 68 -4.28 27.57 24.91
CA GLU A 68 -2.85 27.23 25.02
C GLU A 68 -2.65 25.71 25.21
N SER A 69 -1.46 25.24 24.80
CA SER A 69 -0.66 24.19 25.44
C SER A 69 -1.22 22.76 25.58
N GLY A 70 -0.65 21.86 24.76
CA GLY A 70 -0.07 20.62 25.32
C GLY A 70 -0.64 19.27 24.88
N GLY A 71 -0.15 18.76 23.73
CA GLY A 71 0.28 17.35 23.61
C GLY A 71 -0.73 16.24 23.22
N ASN A 72 -0.29 15.42 22.26
CA ASN A 72 -0.65 14.02 21.98
C ASN A 72 -1.85 13.63 21.08
N THR A 73 -1.50 13.31 19.82
CA THR A 73 -1.72 12.02 19.13
C THR A 73 -3.11 11.34 19.11
N ALA A 74 -3.76 11.45 17.95
CA ALA A 74 -4.40 10.38 17.18
C ALA A 74 -5.37 9.38 17.86
N LYS A 75 -6.69 9.63 17.69
CA LYS A 75 -7.68 8.73 17.04
C LYS A 75 -9.08 9.36 17.12
N GLN A 76 -9.64 9.76 15.97
CA GLN A 76 -11.07 10.02 15.81
C GLN A 76 -11.60 9.12 14.69
N SER A 77 -12.04 7.93 15.09
CA SER A 77 -13.31 7.39 14.58
C SER A 77 -14.37 7.87 15.57
N SER A 78 -15.34 8.61 15.05
CA SER A 78 -16.67 8.89 15.62
C SER A 78 -16.89 8.53 17.10
N ASN A 79 -16.81 9.53 17.98
CA ASN A 79 -17.86 9.74 18.97
C ASN A 79 -17.73 11.13 19.58
N ASP A 80 -18.80 11.88 19.36
CA ASP A 80 -19.05 13.22 19.85
C ASP A 80 -19.24 13.17 21.38
N PHE A 81 -18.15 13.17 22.13
CA PHE A 81 -18.19 13.39 23.57
C PHE A 81 -17.69 14.81 23.84
N LYS A 82 -18.63 15.76 23.88
CA LYS A 82 -18.43 17.01 24.59
C LYS A 82 -17.94 16.67 25.99
N THR A 83 -16.67 16.92 26.26
CA THR A 83 -16.06 16.80 27.57
C THR A 83 -16.61 17.91 28.46
N ALA A 84 -17.83 17.72 28.97
CA ALA A 84 -18.18 18.35 30.22
C ALA A 84 -17.18 17.81 31.27
N PRO A 85 -16.55 18.66 32.09
CA PRO A 85 -15.70 18.19 33.18
C PRO A 85 -16.48 17.15 33.97
N PHE A 86 -15.89 15.98 34.22
CA PHE A 86 -16.47 15.02 35.15
C PHE A 86 -16.54 15.70 36.51
N SER A 87 -17.69 16.30 36.79
CA SER A 87 -17.90 17.19 37.93
C SER A 87 -17.74 16.49 39.27
N SER A 88 -17.75 15.16 39.27
CA SER A 88 -17.46 14.35 40.44
C SER A 88 -16.74 13.05 40.10
N LEU A 89 -15.93 12.59 41.06
CA LEU A 89 -15.31 11.26 41.05
C LEU A 89 -16.36 10.14 40.88
N ASP A 90 -17.58 10.37 41.35
CA ASP A 90 -18.68 9.42 41.26
C ASP A 90 -19.18 9.22 39.82
N GLN A 91 -19.12 10.26 38.97
CA GLN A 91 -19.37 10.13 37.53
C GLN A 91 -18.25 9.34 36.82
N VAL A 92 -16.99 9.54 37.22
CA VAL A 92 -15.85 8.78 36.69
C VAL A 92 -15.98 7.30 37.06
N ILE A 93 -16.34 6.99 38.32
CA ILE A 93 -16.55 5.61 38.79
C ILE A 93 -17.68 4.93 38.02
N ARG A 94 -18.82 5.62 37.80
CA ARG A 94 -19.94 5.08 37.03
C ARG A 94 -19.57 4.86 35.57
N PHE A 95 -18.83 5.80 34.96
CA PHE A 95 -18.34 5.66 33.59
C PHE A 95 -17.40 4.46 33.46
N LEU A 96 -16.40 4.31 34.32
CA LEU A 96 -15.46 3.19 34.31
C LEU A 96 -16.14 1.85 34.55
N LYS A 97 -17.13 1.78 35.46
CA LYS A 97 -17.93 0.57 35.68
C LYS A 97 -18.76 0.20 34.45
N ASN A 98 -19.33 1.18 33.75
CA ASN A 98 -20.05 0.93 32.50
C ASN A 98 -19.10 0.58 31.35
N PHE A 99 -17.93 1.20 31.28
CA PHE A 99 -16.89 0.91 30.28
C PHE A 99 -16.35 -0.52 30.44
N ALA A 100 -16.10 -0.95 31.67
CA ALA A 100 -15.73 -2.33 31.98
C ALA A 100 -16.83 -3.33 31.62
N LYS A 101 -18.11 -2.97 31.76
CA LYS A 101 -19.26 -3.80 31.36
C LYS A 101 -19.51 -3.83 29.85
N THR A 102 -19.19 -2.75 29.14
CA THR A 102 -19.48 -2.60 27.69
C THR A 102 -18.30 -2.97 26.79
N GLN A 103 -17.20 -3.49 27.36
CA GLN A 103 -15.95 -3.91 26.72
C GLN A 103 -15.96 -3.82 25.18
N PRO A 104 -15.74 -2.62 24.60
CA PRO A 104 -15.84 -2.41 23.15
C PRO A 104 -14.75 -3.14 22.35
N ASP A 105 -13.74 -3.69 23.05
CA ASP A 105 -12.60 -4.41 22.45
C ASP A 105 -12.92 -5.85 22.04
N SER A 106 -13.95 -6.50 22.59
CA SER A 106 -14.21 -7.92 22.29
C SER A 106 -14.64 -8.15 20.83
N GLU A 107 -15.49 -7.28 20.29
CA GLU A 107 -15.94 -7.35 18.89
C GLU A 107 -14.78 -7.02 17.94
N LEU A 108 -14.01 -5.97 18.25
CA LEU A 108 -12.88 -5.53 17.45
C LEU A 108 -11.75 -6.57 17.45
N LEU A 109 -11.47 -7.23 18.59
CA LEU A 109 -10.50 -8.33 18.65
C LEU A 109 -10.95 -9.51 17.77
N LYS A 110 -12.23 -9.88 17.81
CA LYS A 110 -12.77 -10.95 16.97
C LYS A 110 -12.62 -10.60 15.48
N GLN A 111 -12.96 -9.37 15.10
CA GLN A 111 -12.80 -8.90 13.72
C GLN A 111 -11.35 -8.90 13.27
N ASN A 112 -10.42 -8.42 14.10
CA ASN A 112 -8.99 -8.46 13.78
C ASN A 112 -8.48 -9.89 13.63
N LYS A 113 -8.96 -10.81 14.48
CA LYS A 113 -8.60 -12.22 14.39
C LYS A 113 -9.09 -12.83 13.07
N LEU A 114 -10.36 -12.63 12.73
CA LEU A 114 -10.94 -13.12 11.47
C LEU A 114 -10.22 -12.52 10.25
N LEU A 115 -9.94 -11.21 10.28
CA LEU A 115 -9.26 -10.51 9.20
C LEU A 115 -7.82 -11.04 9.03
N ASN A 116 -7.12 -11.34 10.12
CA ASN A 116 -5.80 -11.96 10.07
C ASN A 116 -5.86 -13.40 9.52
N GLU A 117 -6.88 -14.17 9.88
CA GLU A 117 -7.11 -15.52 9.33
C GLU A 117 -7.38 -15.44 7.82
N GLU A 118 -8.27 -14.56 7.37
CA GLU A 118 -8.52 -14.35 5.94
C GLU A 118 -7.26 -13.90 5.20
N HIS A 119 -6.50 -12.97 5.77
CA HIS A 119 -5.25 -12.49 5.18
C HIS A 119 -4.21 -13.62 5.05
N THR A 120 -4.11 -14.51 6.03
CA THR A 120 -3.20 -15.66 5.95
C THR A 120 -3.65 -16.68 4.89
N GLN A 121 -4.96 -16.94 4.78
CA GLN A 121 -5.52 -17.80 3.74
C GLN A 121 -5.30 -17.24 2.33
N LEU A 122 -5.59 -15.95 2.14
CA LEU A 122 -5.37 -15.27 0.87
C LEU A 122 -3.89 -15.30 0.48
N LYS A 123 -2.98 -15.12 1.44
CA LYS A 123 -1.54 -15.19 1.18
C LYS A 123 -1.11 -16.59 0.73
N LEU A 124 -1.58 -17.63 1.40
CA LEU A 124 -1.31 -19.02 1.03
C LEU A 124 -1.85 -19.36 -0.36
N LEU A 125 -3.09 -18.95 -0.67
CA LEU A 125 -3.68 -19.16 -1.98
C LEU A 125 -2.91 -18.41 -3.08
N ASN A 126 -2.48 -17.18 -2.81
CA ASN A 126 -1.66 -16.41 -3.75
C ASN A 126 -0.33 -17.12 -4.05
N GLU A 127 0.31 -17.67 -3.02
CA GLU A 127 1.55 -18.43 -3.18
C GLU A 127 1.33 -19.70 -4.00
N GLN A 128 0.25 -20.45 -3.72
CA GLN A 128 -0.12 -21.62 -4.51
C GLN A 128 -0.41 -21.29 -5.98
N LEU A 129 -1.13 -20.20 -6.23
CA LEU A 129 -1.42 -19.75 -7.60
C LEU A 129 -0.15 -19.37 -8.35
N LYS A 130 0.82 -18.72 -7.68
CA LYS A 130 2.12 -18.41 -8.30
C LYS A 130 2.88 -19.67 -8.68
N ILE A 131 2.91 -20.68 -7.81
CA ILE A 131 3.54 -21.97 -8.10
C ILE A 131 2.85 -22.63 -9.29
N ASN A 132 1.52 -22.70 -9.29
CA ASN A 132 0.76 -23.28 -10.39
C ASN A 132 1.02 -22.56 -11.73
N LEU A 133 1.11 -21.23 -11.72
CA LEU A 133 1.43 -20.44 -12.91
C LEU A 133 2.85 -20.73 -13.41
N GLU A 134 3.82 -20.84 -12.51
CA GLU A 134 5.20 -21.21 -12.84
C GLU A 134 5.28 -22.60 -13.47
N ASP A 135 4.60 -23.59 -12.88
CA ASP A 135 4.58 -24.96 -13.37
C ASP A 135 3.91 -25.05 -14.74
N LYS A 136 2.80 -24.33 -14.94
CA LYS A 136 2.16 -24.22 -16.25
C LYS A 136 3.07 -23.55 -17.27
N ARG A 137 3.79 -22.48 -16.90
CA ARG A 137 4.74 -21.84 -17.80
C ARG A 137 5.84 -22.80 -18.24
N LYS A 138 6.45 -23.54 -17.30
CA LYS A 138 7.48 -24.54 -17.61
C LYS A 138 6.95 -25.67 -18.49
N ALA A 139 5.71 -26.12 -18.25
CA ALA A 139 5.08 -27.14 -19.08
C ALA A 139 4.91 -26.64 -20.53
N PHE A 140 4.39 -25.42 -20.71
CA PHE A 140 4.27 -24.81 -22.03
C PHE A 140 5.62 -24.61 -22.72
N GLU A 141 6.64 -24.17 -21.98
CA GLU A 141 7.99 -23.97 -22.52
C GLU A 141 8.60 -25.29 -23.02
N LYS A 142 8.43 -26.37 -22.27
CA LYS A 142 8.86 -27.71 -22.70
C LYS A 142 8.11 -28.17 -23.96
N GLU A 143 6.80 -27.98 -24.00
CA GLU A 143 5.99 -28.35 -25.16
C GLU A 143 6.36 -27.53 -26.39
N PHE A 144 6.61 -26.23 -26.22
CA PHE A 144 7.07 -25.33 -27.27
C PHE A 144 8.40 -25.79 -27.88
N LEU A 145 9.37 -26.17 -27.04
CA LEU A 145 10.66 -26.68 -27.50
C LEU A 145 10.49 -27.95 -28.34
N GLN A 146 9.59 -28.86 -27.94
CA GLN A 146 9.28 -30.06 -28.72
C GLN A 146 8.68 -29.73 -30.09
N TYR A 147 7.79 -28.73 -30.17
CA TYR A 147 7.25 -28.28 -31.46
C TYR A 147 8.33 -27.63 -32.33
N GLU A 148 9.27 -26.89 -31.74
CA GLU A 148 10.39 -26.29 -32.46
C GLU A 148 11.31 -27.37 -33.07
N GLU A 149 11.67 -28.39 -32.29
CA GLU A 149 12.44 -29.55 -32.75
C GLU A 149 11.73 -30.28 -33.90
N MET A 150 10.43 -30.57 -33.74
CA MET A 150 9.60 -31.20 -34.78
C MET A 150 9.58 -30.36 -36.07
N THR A 151 9.44 -29.04 -35.93
CA THR A 151 9.44 -28.12 -37.07
C THR A 151 10.79 -28.10 -37.78
N GLY A 152 11.89 -28.20 -37.02
CA GLY A 152 13.25 -28.35 -37.57
C GLY A 152 13.37 -29.59 -38.43
N ILE A 153 12.95 -30.74 -37.91
CA ILE A 153 12.96 -32.03 -38.64
C ILE A 153 12.11 -31.96 -39.90
N LEU A 154 10.91 -31.37 -39.83
CA LEU A 154 10.03 -31.23 -41.00
C LEU A 154 10.64 -30.35 -42.09
N LYS A 155 11.33 -29.26 -41.73
CA LYS A 155 12.05 -28.41 -42.68
C LYS A 155 13.21 -29.14 -43.35
N GLU A 156 13.97 -29.92 -42.58
CA GLU A 156 15.07 -30.72 -43.10
C GLU A 156 14.58 -31.81 -44.05
N ALA A 157 13.50 -32.50 -43.70
CA ALA A 157 12.85 -33.48 -44.57
C ALA A 157 12.35 -32.86 -45.89
N ASP A 158 11.71 -31.68 -45.85
CA ASP A 158 11.29 -30.95 -47.06
C ASP A 158 12.47 -30.53 -47.94
N HIS A 159 13.60 -30.15 -47.33
CA HIS A 159 14.82 -29.83 -48.06
C HIS A 159 15.42 -31.06 -48.76
N LEU A 160 15.51 -32.20 -48.07
CA LEU A 160 16.02 -33.46 -48.64
C LEU A 160 15.17 -33.94 -49.81
N LEU A 161 13.83 -33.93 -49.66
CA LEU A 161 12.91 -34.29 -50.73
C LEU A 161 13.06 -33.40 -51.98
N LYS A 162 13.34 -32.10 -51.78
CA LYS A 162 13.63 -31.19 -52.90
C LYS A 162 14.97 -31.50 -53.57
N GLN A 163 15.98 -31.92 -52.81
CA GLN A 163 17.28 -32.29 -53.35
C GLN A 163 17.22 -33.60 -54.15
N GLU A 164 16.60 -34.66 -53.61
CA GLU A 164 16.41 -35.93 -54.31
C GLU A 164 15.63 -35.76 -55.62
N GLY A 165 14.56 -34.95 -55.62
CA GLY A 165 13.81 -34.65 -56.84
C GLY A 165 14.57 -33.83 -57.90
N ILE A 166 15.68 -33.16 -57.53
CA ILE A 166 16.59 -32.48 -58.47
C ILE A 166 17.64 -33.46 -59.01
N GLU A 167 18.14 -34.36 -58.17
CA GLU A 167 19.10 -35.40 -58.56
C GLU A 167 18.47 -36.41 -59.53
N ASP A 168 17.25 -36.86 -59.26
CA ASP A 168 16.50 -37.75 -60.16
C ASP A 168 16.24 -37.10 -61.53
N LYS A 169 15.94 -35.80 -61.56
CA LYS A 169 15.77 -35.05 -62.83
C LYS A 169 17.08 -34.87 -63.60
N ARG A 170 18.22 -34.83 -62.92
CA ARG A 170 19.55 -34.77 -63.54
C ARG A 170 20.02 -36.13 -64.06
N ALA A 171 19.62 -37.23 -63.43
CA ALA A 171 19.99 -38.58 -63.83
C ALA A 171 19.25 -39.10 -65.08
N VAL A 172 18.14 -38.44 -65.46
CA VAL A 172 17.28 -38.81 -66.61
C VAL A 172 17.63 -38.02 -67.89
N HIS A 173 18.69 -37.21 -67.88
CA HIS A 173 19.26 -36.53 -69.05
C HIS A 173 20.71 -36.97 -69.29
#